data_AF-A0A0P7ZYA6-F1
#
_entry.id   AF-A0A0P7ZYA6-F1
#
_cell.length_a   1.000
_cell.length_b   1.000
_cell.length_c   1.000
_cell.angle_alpha   90.00
_cell.angle_beta   90.00
_cell.angle_gamma   90.00
#
_symmetry.space_group_name_H-M   'P 1'
#
loop_
_entity.id
_entity.type
_entity.pdbx_description
1 polymer ?
#
loop_
_entity_poly.entity_id
_entity_poly.type
_entity_poly.pdbx_seq_one_letter_code
_entity_poly.pdbx_strand_id
1 'polypeptide(L)'
;MKSNAKKEFVTSLWCWTAGYPLVMVWGVDLMVSAALRRDMALASEWLPKLFQSAIAAMPFVALAICGELLLGNDDKRSLSGLRFAAMSVAIASITLWVAYYWDAINAYTDQSIGGANIGLGLLLVFSPVLLSLLIPAAYLIGVSLFRS
;
A
#
# COMPACT_ATOMS: atom_id res chain seq x y z
N MET A 1 -18.63 25.54 -8.89
CA MET A 1 -17.94 24.38 -9.52
C MET A 1 -16.58 24.03 -8.88
N LYS A 2 -16.29 24.41 -7.62
CA LYS A 2 -14.93 24.32 -7.03
C LYS A 2 -14.70 23.18 -6.01
N SER A 3 -15.70 22.33 -5.77
CA SER A 3 -15.65 21.26 -4.75
C SER A 3 -15.30 19.86 -5.30
N ASN A 4 -15.20 19.67 -6.63
CA ASN A 4 -15.05 18.33 -7.20
C ASN A 4 -13.66 17.73 -7.00
N ALA A 5 -12.57 18.49 -7.20
CA ALA A 5 -11.22 17.92 -7.20
C ALA A 5 -10.78 17.34 -5.84
N LYS A 6 -11.13 18.00 -4.72
CA LYS A 6 -10.89 17.45 -3.36
C LYS A 6 -11.67 16.15 -3.19
N LYS A 7 -12.97 16.18 -3.49
CA LYS A 7 -13.88 15.05 -3.29
C LYS A 7 -13.43 13.86 -4.13
N GLU A 8 -13.15 14.07 -5.41
CA GLU A 8 -12.63 13.05 -6.33
C GLU A 8 -11.32 12.43 -5.82
N PHE A 9 -10.38 13.26 -5.35
CA PHE A 9 -9.11 12.76 -4.83
C PHE A 9 -9.27 11.94 -3.54
N VAL A 10 -10.03 12.44 -2.56
CA VAL A 10 -10.29 11.71 -1.31
C VAL A 10 -11.08 10.43 -1.57
N THR A 11 -12.10 10.47 -2.43
CA THR A 11 -12.83 9.27 -2.86
C THR A 11 -11.92 8.27 -3.54
N SER A 12 -10.99 8.74 -4.40
CA SER A 12 -9.99 7.86 -4.99
C SER A 12 -9.12 7.19 -3.92
N LEU A 13 -8.63 7.93 -2.92
CA LEU A 13 -7.85 7.34 -1.81
C LEU A 13 -8.66 6.30 -1.04
N TRP A 14 -9.94 6.55 -0.77
CA TRP A 14 -10.83 5.54 -0.18
C TRP A 14 -10.99 4.32 -1.10
N CYS A 15 -11.13 4.49 -2.41
CA CYS A 15 -11.11 3.35 -3.34
C CYS A 15 -9.78 2.57 -3.25
N TRP A 16 -8.64 3.23 -3.08
CA TRP A 16 -7.35 2.57 -2.86
C TRP A 16 -7.31 1.79 -1.54
N THR A 17 -7.94 2.27 -0.46
CA THR A 17 -7.99 1.52 0.82
C THR A 17 -8.64 0.15 0.69
N ALA A 18 -9.66 0.02 -0.17
CA ALA A 18 -10.34 -1.25 -0.43
C ALA A 18 -9.70 -2.05 -1.57
N GLY A 19 -9.37 -1.37 -2.68
CA GLY A 19 -8.85 -2.01 -3.89
C GLY A 19 -7.43 -2.52 -3.73
N TYR A 20 -6.56 -1.79 -3.03
CA TYR A 20 -5.15 -2.16 -2.90
C TYR A 20 -4.96 -3.48 -2.14
N PRO A 21 -5.55 -3.70 -0.95
CA PRO A 21 -5.46 -4.99 -0.28
C PRO A 21 -6.08 -6.13 -1.09
N LEU A 22 -7.21 -5.88 -1.75
CA LEU A 22 -7.88 -6.88 -2.57
C LEU A 22 -6.98 -7.35 -3.73
N VAL A 23 -6.28 -6.43 -4.38
CA VAL A 23 -5.35 -6.78 -5.46
C VAL A 23 -4.07 -7.41 -4.91
N MET A 24 -3.39 -6.73 -3.98
CA MET A 24 -2.03 -7.12 -3.57
C MET A 24 -2.01 -8.28 -2.59
N VAL A 25 -2.94 -8.36 -1.63
CA VAL A 25 -2.96 -9.43 -0.62
C VAL A 25 -3.69 -10.65 -1.12
N TRP A 26 -4.82 -10.46 -1.81
CA TRP A 26 -5.64 -11.58 -2.28
C TRP A 26 -5.32 -11.96 -3.72
N GLY A 27 -5.39 -11.00 -4.64
CA GLY A 27 -5.20 -11.24 -6.07
C GLY A 27 -3.81 -11.81 -6.40
N VAL A 28 -2.74 -11.12 -5.99
CA VAL A 28 -1.37 -11.55 -6.27
C VAL A 28 -1.06 -12.87 -5.59
N ASP A 29 -1.47 -13.07 -4.34
CA ASP A 29 -1.24 -14.33 -3.62
C ASP A 29 -1.96 -15.52 -4.26
N LEU A 30 -3.17 -15.31 -4.79
CA LEU A 30 -3.90 -16.31 -5.58
C LEU A 30 -3.14 -16.62 -6.88
N MET A 31 -2.63 -15.62 -7.59
CA MET A 31 -1.85 -15.80 -8.80
C MET A 31 -0.55 -16.58 -8.52
N VAL A 32 0.17 -16.23 -7.45
CA VAL A 32 1.41 -16.91 -7.04
C VAL A 32 1.11 -18.36 -6.64
N SER A 33 0.05 -18.60 -5.86
CA SER A 33 -0.34 -19.95 -5.45
C SER A 33 -0.73 -20.81 -6.65
N ALA A 34 -1.47 -20.25 -7.62
CA ALA A 34 -1.81 -20.91 -8.87
C ALA A 34 -0.56 -21.23 -9.72
N ALA A 35 0.37 -20.29 -9.84
CA ALA A 35 1.62 -20.48 -10.58
C ALA A 35 2.51 -21.56 -9.96
N LEU A 36 2.55 -21.64 -8.63
CA LEU A 36 3.31 -22.63 -7.88
C LEU A 36 2.57 -23.96 -7.68
N ARG A 37 1.33 -24.08 -8.20
CA ARG A 37 0.44 -25.25 -7.98
C ARG A 37 0.29 -25.62 -6.49
N ARG A 38 0.30 -24.61 -5.62
CA ARG A 38 0.10 -24.76 -4.17
C ARG A 38 -1.38 -24.69 -3.86
N ASP A 39 -1.88 -25.66 -3.09
CA ASP A 39 -3.22 -25.56 -2.52
C ASP A 39 -3.26 -24.42 -1.50
N MET A 40 -4.07 -23.40 -1.78
CA MET A 40 -4.31 -22.33 -0.84
C MET A 40 -5.34 -22.82 0.18
N ALA A 41 -4.88 -23.09 1.41
CA ALA A 41 -5.75 -23.51 2.50
C ALA A 41 -6.57 -22.30 3.02
N LEU A 42 -7.55 -21.86 2.22
CA LEU A 42 -8.39 -20.69 2.48
C LEU A 42 -8.99 -20.69 3.89
N ALA A 43 -9.35 -21.86 4.42
CA ALA A 43 -9.94 -22.01 5.75
C ALA A 43 -8.98 -21.69 6.92
N SER A 44 -7.66 -21.85 6.73
CA SER A 44 -6.66 -21.49 7.75
C SER A 44 -5.96 -20.16 7.47
N GLU A 45 -5.92 -19.73 6.20
CA GLU A 45 -5.20 -18.51 5.79
C GLU A 45 -6.07 -17.24 5.76
N TRP A 46 -7.40 -17.35 5.82
CA TRP A 46 -8.29 -16.18 5.71
C TRP A 46 -8.06 -15.15 6.83
N LEU A 47 -7.87 -15.59 8.08
CA LEU A 47 -7.68 -14.69 9.22
C LEU A 47 -6.36 -13.90 9.11
N PRO A 48 -5.19 -14.55 8.89
CA PRO A 48 -3.94 -13.84 8.58
C PRO A 48 -4.07 -12.87 7.40
N LYS A 49 -4.80 -13.26 6.34
CA LYS A 49 -5.01 -12.39 5.17
C LYS A 49 -5.88 -11.18 5.46
N LEU A 50 -6.89 -11.30 6.33
CA LEU A 50 -7.65 -10.14 6.80
C LEU A 50 -6.76 -9.17 7.57
N PHE A 51 -5.89 -9.65 8.46
CA PHE A 51 -4.92 -8.80 9.16
C PHE A 51 -3.94 -8.13 8.19
N GLN A 52 -3.37 -8.89 7.26
CA GLN A 52 -2.49 -8.34 6.22
C GLN A 52 -3.23 -7.30 5.36
N SER A 53 -4.51 -7.52 5.06
CA SER A 53 -5.33 -6.58 4.30
C SER A 53 -5.56 -5.29 5.05
N ALA A 54 -5.89 -5.36 6.34
CA ALA A 54 -6.06 -4.20 7.19
C ALA A 54 -4.76 -3.39 7.29
N ILE A 55 -3.62 -4.07 7.45
CA ILE A 55 -2.30 -3.45 7.52
C ILE A 55 -1.94 -2.80 6.17
N ALA A 56 -2.15 -3.50 5.06
CA ALA A 56 -1.90 -2.98 3.71
C ALA A 56 -2.75 -1.74 3.37
N ALA A 57 -3.94 -1.60 3.97
CA ALA A 57 -4.81 -0.45 3.78
C ALA A 57 -4.35 0.80 4.56
N MET A 58 -3.61 0.65 5.66
CA MET A 58 -3.29 1.75 6.59
C MET A 58 -2.70 3.00 5.92
N PRO A 59 -1.72 2.91 4.99
CA PRO A 59 -1.14 4.10 4.36
C PRO A 59 -2.18 4.89 3.57
N PHE A 60 -3.10 4.21 2.90
CA PHE A 60 -4.15 4.84 2.12
C PHE A 60 -5.25 5.43 3.00
N VAL A 61 -5.55 4.79 4.15
CA VAL A 61 -6.46 5.35 5.15
C VAL A 61 -5.87 6.63 5.74
N ALA A 62 -4.58 6.59 6.10
CA ALA A 62 -3.87 7.77 6.61
C ALA A 62 -3.85 8.90 5.57
N LEU A 63 -3.57 8.60 4.29
CA LEU A 63 -3.65 9.58 3.21
C LEU A 63 -5.06 10.15 3.03
N ALA A 64 -6.10 9.32 3.11
CA ALA A 64 -7.50 9.76 2.97
C ALA A 64 -7.88 10.72 4.09
N ILE A 65 -7.55 10.37 5.34
CA ILE A 65 -7.76 11.23 6.52
C ILE A 65 -6.97 12.54 6.38
N CYS A 66 -5.70 12.48 5.98
CA CYS A 66 -4.90 13.68 5.71
C CYS A 66 -5.53 14.54 4.59
N GLY A 67 -6.07 13.92 3.55
CA GLY A 67 -6.79 14.62 2.48
C GLY A 67 -8.05 15.32 2.97
N GLU A 68 -8.80 14.72 3.89
CA GLU A 68 -9.98 15.33 4.49
C GLU A 68 -9.62 16.54 5.34
N LEU A 69 -8.58 16.42 6.17
CA LEU A 69 -8.12 17.43 7.13
C LEU A 69 -7.35 18.59 6.48
N LEU A 70 -6.46 18.32 5.53
CA LEU A 70 -5.52 19.31 4.99
C LEU A 70 -6.04 20.03 3.74
N LEU A 71 -6.96 19.43 2.98
CA LEU A 71 -7.48 20.08 1.77
C LEU A 71 -8.58 21.09 2.13
N GLY A 72 -8.22 22.36 2.22
CA GLY A 72 -9.16 23.47 2.21
C GLY A 72 -9.86 23.64 0.85
N ASN A 73 -10.93 24.44 0.80
CA ASN A 73 -11.54 24.81 -0.48
C ASN A 73 -10.51 25.59 -1.32
N ASP A 74 -10.17 25.08 -2.50
CA ASP A 74 -9.25 25.65 -3.51
C ASP A 74 -7.73 25.65 -3.22
N ASP A 75 -7.22 24.93 -2.22
CA ASP A 75 -5.76 24.86 -1.99
C ASP A 75 -5.06 23.88 -2.95
N LYS A 76 -4.72 24.37 -4.15
CA LYS A 76 -3.99 23.62 -5.19
C LYS A 76 -2.62 23.12 -4.74
N ARG A 77 -1.97 23.83 -3.81
CA ARG A 77 -0.63 23.48 -3.35
C ARG A 77 -0.68 22.29 -2.41
N SER A 78 -1.60 22.33 -1.44
CA SER A 78 -1.85 21.20 -0.54
C SER A 78 -2.31 19.96 -1.32
N LEU A 79 -3.13 20.13 -2.37
CA LEU A 79 -3.52 19.03 -3.26
C LEU A 79 -2.35 18.40 -4.01
N SER A 80 -1.43 19.21 -4.53
CA SER A 80 -0.25 18.71 -5.26
C SER A 80 0.71 17.97 -4.33
N GLY A 81 0.91 18.48 -3.11
CA GLY A 81 1.70 17.80 -2.07
C GLY A 81 1.13 16.44 -1.67
N LEU A 82 -0.19 16.37 -1.47
CA LEU A 82 -0.88 15.12 -1.12
C LEU A 82 -0.86 14.10 -2.26
N ARG A 83 -1.00 14.55 -3.52
CA ARG A 83 -0.86 13.67 -4.70
C ARG A 83 0.54 13.06 -4.78
N PHE A 84 1.57 13.87 -4.55
CA PHE A 84 2.95 13.38 -4.51
C PHE A 84 3.16 12.36 -3.39
N ALA A 85 2.65 12.64 -2.18
CA ALA A 85 2.71 11.69 -1.08
C ALA A 85 1.99 10.37 -1.41
N ALA A 86 0.79 10.45 -1.99
CA ALA A 86 0.02 9.28 -2.40
C ALA A 86 0.74 8.44 -3.45
N MET A 87 1.32 9.07 -4.49
CA MET A 87 2.10 8.36 -5.51
C MET A 87 3.35 7.70 -4.91
N SER A 88 4.08 8.40 -4.05
CA SER A 88 5.29 7.88 -3.41
C SER A 88 4.98 6.66 -2.53
N VAL A 89 3.92 6.75 -1.72
CA VAL A 89 3.45 5.66 -0.87
C VAL A 89 3.00 4.47 -1.71
N ALA A 90 2.24 4.70 -2.79
CA ALA A 90 1.78 3.62 -3.67
C ALA A 90 2.96 2.90 -4.33
N ILE A 91 3.92 3.63 -4.89
CA ILE A 91 5.11 3.05 -5.54
C ILE A 91 5.95 2.25 -4.54
N ALA A 92 6.24 2.84 -3.37
CA ALA A 92 7.04 2.18 -2.34
C ALA A 92 6.34 0.92 -1.81
N SER A 93 5.03 0.98 -1.58
CA SER A 93 4.24 -0.18 -1.17
C SER A 93 4.27 -1.29 -2.22
N ILE A 94 3.98 -0.97 -3.49
CA ILE A 94 4.02 -1.97 -4.57
C ILE A 94 5.40 -2.62 -4.67
N THR A 95 6.48 -1.83 -4.58
CA THR A 95 7.86 -2.33 -4.67
C THR A 95 8.16 -3.33 -3.56
N LEU A 96 7.75 -3.04 -2.32
CA LEU A 96 7.95 -3.92 -1.17
C LEU A 96 7.17 -5.23 -1.30
N TRP A 97 5.91 -5.14 -1.73
CA TRP A 97 5.08 -6.33 -1.96
C TRP A 97 5.62 -7.20 -3.09
N VAL A 98 6.08 -6.60 -4.20
CA VAL A 98 6.73 -7.32 -5.30
C VAL A 98 8.00 -8.02 -4.83
N ALA A 99 8.86 -7.33 -4.06
CA ALA A 99 10.08 -7.93 -3.51
C ALA A 99 9.77 -9.12 -2.58
N TYR A 100 8.73 -9.01 -1.76
CA TYR A 100 8.27 -10.10 -0.89
C TYR A 100 7.79 -11.32 -1.70
N TYR A 101 6.93 -11.13 -2.69
CA TYR A 101 6.45 -12.24 -3.52
C TYR A 101 7.58 -12.87 -4.34
N TRP A 102 8.51 -12.06 -4.83
CA TRP A 102 9.70 -12.55 -5.54
C TRP A 102 10.54 -13.46 -4.66
N ASP A 103 10.83 -13.05 -3.42
CA ASP A 103 11.58 -13.87 -2.46
C ASP A 103 10.83 -15.16 -2.10
N ALA A 104 9.51 -15.09 -1.92
CA ALA A 104 8.68 -16.26 -1.64
C ALA A 104 8.70 -17.27 -2.80
N ILE A 105 8.69 -16.81 -4.05
CA ILE A 105 8.79 -17.66 -5.25
C ILE A 105 10.17 -18.34 -5.31
N ASN A 106 11.25 -17.58 -5.10
CA ASN A 106 12.60 -18.14 -5.14
C ASN A 106 12.82 -19.16 -4.02
N ALA A 107 12.38 -18.85 -2.80
CA ALA A 107 12.46 -19.76 -1.66
C ALA A 107 11.70 -21.09 -1.91
N TYR A 108 10.56 -21.03 -2.62
CA TYR A 108 9.79 -22.23 -2.97
C TYR A 108 10.45 -23.05 -4.08
N THR A 109 11.05 -22.39 -5.07
CA THR A 109 11.60 -23.05 -6.27
C THR A 109 12.99 -23.64 -6.05
N ASP A 110 13.85 -22.96 -5.29
CA ASP A 110 15.24 -23.40 -5.13
C ASP A 110 15.42 -24.59 -4.17
N GLN A 111 14.45 -24.91 -3.31
CA GLN A 111 14.50 -25.96 -2.26
C GLN A 111 15.78 -25.98 -1.38
N SER A 112 16.74 -25.07 -1.58
CA SER A 112 18.09 -25.12 -1.04
C SER A 112 18.35 -24.11 0.08
N ILE A 113 17.34 -23.35 0.49
CA ILE A 113 17.44 -22.45 1.63
C ILE A 113 16.27 -22.74 2.56
N GLY A 114 16.57 -23.43 3.65
CA GLY A 114 15.62 -23.65 4.73
C GLY A 114 15.11 -22.33 5.28
N GLY A 115 13.78 -22.20 5.30
CA GLY A 115 13.05 -21.15 5.99
C GLY A 115 12.75 -19.92 5.13
N ALA A 116 11.46 -19.63 4.96
CA ALA A 116 10.99 -18.35 4.48
C ALA A 116 11.71 -17.23 5.24
N ASN A 117 12.19 -16.19 4.55
CA ASN A 117 12.91 -15.09 5.17
C ASN A 117 11.98 -14.32 6.12
N ILE A 118 12.03 -14.67 7.41
CA ILE A 118 11.21 -14.08 8.47
C ILE A 118 11.39 -12.56 8.51
N GLY A 119 12.59 -12.07 8.15
CA GLY A 119 12.88 -10.64 8.05
C GLY A 119 12.02 -9.93 7.00
N LEU A 120 11.82 -10.53 5.83
CA LEU A 120 10.95 -9.99 4.78
C LEU A 120 9.47 -10.05 5.16
N GLY A 121 9.04 -11.11 5.85
CA GLY A 121 7.69 -11.20 6.41
C GLY A 121 7.41 -10.12 7.47
N LEU A 122 8.36 -9.87 8.37
CA LEU A 122 8.26 -8.79 9.35
C LEU A 122 8.29 -7.42 8.67
N LEU A 123 9.16 -7.22 7.68
CA LEU A 123 9.21 -5.98 6.92
C LEU A 123 7.88 -5.71 6.20
N LEU A 124 7.22 -6.73 5.67
CA LEU A 124 5.90 -6.60 5.05
C LEU A 124 4.82 -6.14 6.05
N VAL A 125 4.87 -6.63 7.29
CA VAL A 125 3.94 -6.25 8.35
C VAL A 125 4.19 -4.83 8.85
N PHE A 126 5.45 -4.43 9.03
CA PHE A 126 5.80 -3.10 9.54
C PHE A 126 5.86 -2.02 8.47
N SER A 127 6.08 -2.38 7.20
CA SER A 127 6.28 -1.38 6.14
C SER A 127 5.07 -0.47 5.90
N PRO A 128 3.80 -0.93 5.98
CA PRO A 128 2.67 -0.02 5.84
C PRO A 128 2.58 0.98 7.01
N VAL A 129 3.02 0.59 8.20
CA VAL A 129 3.13 1.51 9.35
C VAL A 129 4.23 2.55 9.09
N LEU A 130 5.41 2.12 8.65
CA LEU A 130 6.52 3.03 8.31
C LEU A 130 6.14 3.98 7.17
N LEU A 131 5.50 3.49 6.11
CA LEU A 131 5.00 4.29 5.01
C LEU A 131 3.98 5.33 5.49
N SER A 132 3.10 4.95 6.41
CA SER A 132 2.13 5.87 7.01
C SER A 132 2.81 6.99 7.79
N LEU A 133 3.87 6.68 8.54
CA LEU A 133 4.67 7.66 9.28
C LEU A 133 5.47 8.60 8.37
N LEU A 134 5.79 8.17 7.15
CA LEU A 134 6.52 8.96 6.16
C LEU A 134 5.63 9.88 5.31
N ILE A 135 4.30 9.74 5.38
CA ILE A 135 3.34 10.59 4.66
C ILE A 135 3.60 12.10 4.89
N PRO A 136 3.79 12.60 6.14
CA PRO A 136 4.05 14.02 6.37
C PRO A 136 5.33 14.51 5.69
N ALA A 137 6.39 13.70 5.72
CA ALA A 137 7.65 14.04 5.06
C ALA A 137 7.49 14.09 3.53
N ALA A 138 6.84 13.08 2.95
CA ALA A 138 6.54 13.05 1.51
C ALA A 138 5.65 14.22 1.08
N TYR A 139 4.66 14.58 1.91
CA TYR A 139 3.81 15.74 1.69
C TYR A 139 4.61 17.05 1.66
N LEU A 140 5.49 17.28 2.64
CA LEU A 140 6.33 18.48 2.71
C LEU A 140 7.27 18.60 1.50
N ILE A 141 7.84 17.47 1.04
CA ILE A 141 8.64 17.41 -0.19
C ILE A 141 7.78 17.78 -1.40
N GLY A 142 6.58 17.21 -1.53
CA GLY A 142 5.67 17.58 -2.63
C GLY A 142 5.33 19.08 -2.62
N VAL A 143 4.99 19.63 -1.46
CA VAL A 143 4.67 21.06 -1.29
C VAL A 143 5.84 21.98 -1.61
N SER A 144 7.09 21.54 -1.42
CA SER A 144 8.29 22.30 -1.77
C SER A 144 8.62 22.22 -3.26
N LEU A 145 8.42 21.06 -3.89
CA LEU A 145 8.63 20.86 -5.33
C LEU A 145 7.64 21.67 -6.18
N PHE A 146 6.37 21.76 -5.77
CA PHE A 146 5.32 22.49 -6.50
C PHE A 146 5.14 23.93 -6.01
N ARG A 147 6.21 24.57 -5.53
CA ARG A 147 6.19 25.95 -5.02
C ARG A 147 6.29 27.03 -6.13
N SER A 148 6.33 26.63 -7.40
CA SER A 148 6.45 27.52 -8.57
C SER A 148 5.17 28.30 -8.86
#